data_AF-A0A2I0R619-F1
#
_entry.id   AF-A0A2I0R619-F1
#
_cell.length_a   1.000
_cell.length_b   1.000
_cell.length_c   1.000
_cell.angle_alpha   90.00
_cell.angle_beta   90.00
_cell.angle_gamma   90.00
#
_symmetry.space_group_name_H-M   'P 1'
#
loop_
_entity.id
_entity.type
_entity.pdbx_description
1 polymer ?
#
loop_
_entity_poly.entity_id
_entity_poly.type
_entity_poly.pdbx_seq_one_letter_code
_entity_poly.pdbx_strand_id
1 'polypeptide(L)'
;MKKNIVAISKRTFVLTLGVFTLFSCVSDSDSPGLEFMPDMYRSPAIETYVDYGWVKEEINVEAMMTASAKHPPIHTIPYHGKVEDLSLYLPYHRKANSFAPVTHGLQEKHGWNLSTEAGGDYFIAAEDKNPIELTSDNEKDIFKKGKELFNINCAHCHGEKGDGKGPMVESGAYLGVPDFKNLKNLPDGQVFYSIYYGKGMMGAHAPLLNKKEIWTVVHHINKLRLDDYGAGSVQEEVVSDSSTVEEAN
;
A
#
# COMPACT_ATOMS: atom_id res chain seq x y z
N MET A 1 3.51 54.65 61.33
CA MET A 1 2.91 54.13 60.07
C MET A 1 3.91 53.54 59.07
N LYS A 2 5.10 54.10 58.83
CA LYS A 2 6.08 53.57 57.83
C LYS A 2 6.53 52.11 58.03
N LYS A 3 6.74 51.63 59.27
CA LYS A 3 7.19 50.25 59.54
C LYS A 3 6.16 49.18 59.17
N ASN A 4 4.87 49.49 59.27
CA ASN A 4 3.78 48.55 58.96
C ASN A 4 3.60 48.40 57.44
N ILE A 5 3.82 49.46 56.66
CA ILE A 5 3.72 49.42 55.18
C ILE A 5 4.84 48.56 54.57
N VAL A 6 6.07 48.65 55.10
CA VAL A 6 7.20 47.80 54.64
C VAL A 6 6.95 46.33 54.98
N ALA A 7 6.39 46.03 56.16
CA ALA A 7 6.07 44.66 56.55
C ALA A 7 4.93 44.06 55.72
N ILE A 8 3.91 44.86 55.38
CA ILE A 8 2.80 44.45 54.51
C ILE A 8 3.33 44.21 53.09
N SER A 9 4.12 45.13 52.53
CA SER A 9 4.77 44.99 51.21
C SER A 9 5.62 43.71 51.10
N LYS A 10 6.43 43.39 52.12
CA LYS A 10 7.24 42.16 52.13
C LYS A 10 6.38 40.89 52.20
N ARG A 11 5.30 40.91 53.00
CA ARG A 11 4.38 39.77 53.11
C ARG A 11 3.60 39.55 51.82
N THR A 12 3.09 40.62 51.20
CA THR A 12 2.39 40.54 49.92
C THR A 12 3.32 40.03 48.82
N PHE A 13 4.58 40.48 48.77
CA PHE A 13 5.56 40.00 47.79
C PHE A 13 5.86 38.51 47.94
N VAL A 14 6.07 38.03 49.17
CA VAL A 14 6.29 36.60 49.45
C VAL A 14 5.06 35.76 49.06
N LEU A 15 3.86 36.29 49.30
CA LEU A 15 2.61 35.60 48.98
C LEU A 15 2.36 35.54 47.46
N THR A 16 2.62 36.64 46.73
CA THR A 16 2.54 36.65 45.26
C THR A 16 3.62 35.78 44.61
N LEU A 17 4.84 35.76 45.15
CA LEU A 17 5.91 34.90 44.64
C LEU A 17 5.58 33.42 44.86
N GLY A 18 5.02 33.07 46.03
CA GLY A 18 4.57 31.72 46.35
C GLY A 18 3.42 31.23 45.46
N VAL A 19 2.48 32.12 45.13
CA VAL A 19 1.39 31.78 44.19
C VAL A 19 1.93 31.59 42.77
N PHE A 20 2.86 32.42 42.29
CA PHE A 20 3.48 32.24 40.97
C PHE A 20 4.26 30.92 40.85
N THR A 21 4.94 30.48 41.91
CA THR A 21 5.67 29.20 41.88
C THR A 21 4.76 27.97 41.81
N LEU A 22 3.49 28.07 42.27
CA LEU A 22 2.54 26.95 42.23
C LEU A 22 1.83 26.80 40.87
N PHE A 23 1.86 27.82 40.01
CA PHE A 23 1.29 27.79 38.65
C PHE A 23 2.33 27.48 37.56
N SER A 24 3.59 27.20 37.92
CA SER A 24 4.65 26.95 36.94
C SER A 24 4.58 25.57 36.26
N CYS A 25 3.70 24.69 36.71
CA CYS A 25 3.46 23.39 36.09
C CYS A 25 2.21 23.47 35.21
N VAL A 26 2.38 23.81 33.94
CA VAL A 26 1.36 23.58 32.92
C VAL A 26 1.65 22.22 32.32
N SER A 27 0.87 21.19 32.68
CA SER A 27 0.87 19.94 31.95
C SER A 27 -0.05 20.11 30.75
N ASP A 28 0.52 20.29 29.56
CA ASP A 28 -0.24 20.20 28.32
C ASP A 28 -0.52 18.70 28.05
N SER A 29 -1.79 18.33 27.88
CA SER A 29 -2.19 16.94 27.59
C SER A 29 -1.71 16.47 26.22
N ASP A 30 -1.46 17.42 25.31
CA ASP A 30 -1.00 17.15 23.95
C ASP A 30 0.53 17.24 23.84
N SER A 31 1.23 17.49 24.96
CA SER A 31 2.69 17.45 25.01
C SER A 31 3.17 16.00 24.86
N PRO A 32 4.26 15.75 24.09
CA PRO A 32 4.90 14.44 24.01
C PRO A 32 5.49 13.96 25.36
N GLY A 33 5.43 14.79 26.41
CA GLY A 33 5.96 14.51 27.73
C GLY A 33 7.40 14.99 27.89
N LEU A 34 7.97 14.74 29.07
CA LEU A 34 9.37 15.02 29.36
C LEU A 34 10.21 13.77 29.15
N GLU A 35 11.27 13.88 28.35
CA GLU A 35 12.24 12.81 28.13
C GLU A 35 13.38 12.93 29.16
N PHE A 36 13.72 11.84 29.84
CA PHE A 36 14.90 11.74 30.70
C PHE A 36 16.00 10.98 29.96
N MET A 37 17.13 11.63 29.68
CA MET A 37 18.25 11.12 28.86
C MET A 37 17.91 10.93 27.36
N PRO A 38 17.55 12.00 26.63
CA PRO A 38 17.07 11.95 25.23
C PRO A 38 18.10 11.41 24.22
N ASP A 39 19.40 11.47 24.52
CA ASP A 39 20.50 11.03 23.64
C ASP A 39 20.45 9.52 23.28
N MET A 40 19.66 8.72 24.00
CA MET A 40 19.48 7.29 23.74
C MET A 40 18.15 6.92 23.07
N TYR A 41 17.20 7.86 22.94
CA TYR A 41 15.85 7.57 22.41
C TYR A 41 15.74 7.78 20.90
N ARG A 42 16.62 8.61 20.33
CA ARG A 42 16.64 8.92 18.90
C ARG A 42 17.74 8.12 18.24
N SER A 43 17.40 7.36 17.21
CA SER A 43 18.40 6.58 16.49
C SER A 43 19.35 7.53 15.75
N PRO A 44 20.68 7.33 15.86
CA PRO A 44 21.63 8.08 15.05
C PRO A 44 21.65 7.61 13.58
N ALA A 45 20.95 6.52 13.26
CA ALA A 45 20.89 5.90 11.94
C ALA A 45 19.69 6.40 11.13
N ILE A 46 19.79 6.31 9.80
CA ILE A 46 18.70 6.63 8.89
C ILE A 46 17.75 5.43 8.78
N GLU A 47 16.57 5.57 9.34
CA GLU A 47 15.33 4.80 9.19
C GLU A 47 14.44 5.23 7.98
N THR A 48 13.50 4.39 7.57
CA THR A 48 12.81 4.55 6.27
C THR A 48 11.64 5.55 6.27
N TYR A 49 11.13 5.96 7.43
CA TYR A 49 9.98 6.87 7.56
C TYR A 49 10.11 7.87 8.71
N VAL A 50 11.35 8.16 9.12
CA VAL A 50 11.66 9.14 10.17
C VAL A 50 12.13 10.45 9.53
N ASP A 51 11.74 11.55 10.16
CA ASP A 51 12.11 12.91 9.83
C ASP A 51 13.43 13.29 10.54
N TYR A 52 14.53 13.34 9.80
CA TYR A 52 15.89 13.57 10.35
C TYR A 52 16.19 15.00 10.77
N GLY A 53 15.17 15.80 11.03
CA GLY A 53 15.45 17.15 11.51
C GLY A 53 15.88 17.20 12.96
N TRP A 54 15.78 16.12 13.72
CA TRP A 54 16.26 16.05 15.11
C TRP A 54 17.48 15.14 15.19
N VAL A 55 18.68 15.73 15.07
CA VAL A 55 19.94 14.99 15.24
C VAL A 55 20.62 15.50 16.50
N LYS A 56 20.54 14.70 17.58
CA LYS A 56 20.99 15.08 18.93
C LYS A 56 20.28 16.34 19.43
N GLU A 57 21.02 17.40 19.76
CA GLU A 57 20.51 18.68 20.27
C GLU A 57 20.23 19.70 19.15
N GLU A 58 20.54 19.35 17.89
CA GLU A 58 20.35 20.25 16.76
C GLU A 58 19.04 19.93 16.03
N ILE A 59 18.23 20.98 15.87
CA ILE A 59 16.97 20.95 15.14
C ILE A 59 17.17 21.59 13.76
N ASN A 60 17.12 20.77 12.72
CA ASN A 60 17.02 21.19 11.33
C ASN A 60 15.56 21.02 10.84
N VAL A 61 14.78 22.09 10.96
CA VAL A 61 13.36 22.12 10.58
C VAL A 61 13.14 21.84 9.08
N GLU A 62 14.06 22.28 8.22
CA GLU A 62 13.98 22.06 6.78
C GLU A 62 14.14 20.57 6.43
N ALA A 63 15.04 19.88 7.13
CA ALA A 63 15.23 18.44 6.98
C ALA A 63 14.03 17.63 7.47
N MET A 64 13.23 18.12 8.45
CA MET A 64 12.00 17.43 8.87
C MET A 64 10.96 17.37 7.77
N MET A 65 10.88 18.44 6.98
CA MET A 65 9.89 18.58 5.92
C MET A 65 10.37 17.97 4.59
N THR A 66 11.57 17.39 4.57
CA THR A 66 12.16 16.78 3.38
C THR A 66 12.07 15.27 3.46
N ALA A 67 11.41 14.65 2.49
CA ALA A 67 11.37 13.18 2.39
C ALA A 67 12.79 12.62 2.24
N SER A 68 13.18 11.77 3.19
CA SER A 68 14.51 11.13 3.23
C SER A 68 14.63 9.95 2.26
N ALA A 69 13.51 9.28 1.97
CA ALA A 69 13.45 8.19 1.00
C ALA A 69 13.64 8.70 -0.43
N LYS A 70 14.67 8.19 -1.12
CA LYS A 70 14.94 8.49 -2.52
C LYS A 70 14.25 7.50 -3.44
N HIS A 71 13.84 7.96 -4.63
CA HIS A 71 13.47 7.04 -5.70
C HIS A 71 14.71 6.29 -6.21
N PRO A 72 14.61 4.97 -6.45
CA PRO A 72 15.68 4.22 -7.08
C PRO A 72 15.92 4.73 -8.52
N PRO A 73 17.13 4.55 -9.07
CA PRO A 73 17.39 4.88 -10.47
C PRO A 73 16.41 4.14 -11.39
N ILE A 74 15.92 4.86 -12.40
CA ILE A 74 14.95 4.34 -13.36
C ILE A 74 15.55 3.11 -14.08
N HIS A 75 14.72 2.11 -14.35
CA HIS A 75 15.08 0.83 -14.98
C HIS A 75 15.99 -0.09 -14.13
N THR A 76 16.13 0.17 -12.84
CA THR A 76 16.76 -0.78 -11.91
C THR A 76 15.80 -1.94 -11.64
N ILE A 77 16.27 -3.18 -11.81
CA ILE A 77 15.50 -4.39 -11.52
C ILE A 77 16.09 -5.02 -10.25
N PRO A 78 15.35 -5.08 -9.13
CA PRO A 78 15.87 -5.68 -7.92
C PRO A 78 15.83 -7.20 -8.01
N TYR A 79 16.72 -7.84 -7.25
CA TYR A 79 16.61 -9.27 -6.98
C TYR A 79 15.61 -9.53 -5.86
N HIS A 80 14.98 -10.71 -5.86
CA HIS A 80 14.15 -11.20 -4.77
C HIS A 80 14.45 -12.66 -4.47
N GLY A 81 14.15 -13.09 -3.24
CA GLY A 81 14.44 -14.43 -2.76
C GLY A 81 15.63 -14.49 -1.81
N LYS A 82 16.05 -15.70 -1.47
CA LYS A 82 17.24 -15.96 -0.66
C LYS A 82 18.47 -16.02 -1.57
N VAL A 83 19.66 -16.01 -0.98
CA VAL A 83 20.92 -16.04 -1.75
C VAL A 83 21.01 -17.29 -2.63
N GLU A 84 20.42 -18.40 -2.18
CA GLU A 84 20.42 -19.69 -2.88
C GLU A 84 19.36 -19.77 -4.01
N ASP A 85 18.34 -18.92 -3.98
CA ASP A 85 17.22 -18.87 -4.94
C ASP A 85 16.91 -17.41 -5.28
N LEU A 86 17.90 -16.77 -5.91
CA LEU A 86 17.86 -15.36 -6.24
C LEU A 86 17.27 -15.19 -7.64
N SER A 87 16.09 -14.57 -7.72
CA SER A 87 15.38 -14.31 -8.98
C SER A 87 15.21 -12.82 -9.24
N LEU A 88 15.05 -12.43 -10.51
CA LEU A 88 14.83 -11.04 -10.90
C LEU A 88 13.37 -10.65 -10.69
N TYR A 89 13.11 -9.55 -9.98
CA TYR A 89 11.76 -9.03 -9.78
C TYR A 89 11.35 -8.18 -10.98
N LEU A 90 11.15 -8.83 -12.13
CA LEU A 90 10.75 -8.16 -13.37
C LEU A 90 9.41 -7.44 -13.18
N PRO A 91 9.20 -6.28 -13.82
CA PRO A 91 7.87 -5.68 -13.88
C PRO A 91 6.92 -6.58 -14.68
N TYR A 92 5.62 -6.27 -14.64
CA TYR A 92 4.67 -6.86 -15.58
C TYR A 92 5.08 -6.49 -17.02
N HIS A 93 4.99 -7.45 -17.95
CA HIS A 93 5.49 -7.29 -19.33
C HIS A 93 4.62 -6.39 -20.20
N ARG A 94 3.34 -6.22 -19.82
CA ARG A 94 2.38 -5.34 -20.49
C ARG A 94 2.63 -3.89 -20.11
N LYS A 95 2.21 -2.96 -20.96
CA LYS A 95 2.31 -1.51 -20.73
C LYS A 95 1.00 -0.93 -20.20
N ALA A 96 1.09 0.03 -19.29
CA ALA A 96 -0.05 0.77 -18.80
C ALA A 96 -0.64 1.68 -19.89
N ASN A 97 -1.88 2.11 -19.71
CA ASN A 97 -2.53 3.03 -20.66
C ASN A 97 -1.89 4.43 -20.64
N SER A 98 -2.06 5.18 -21.74
CA SER A 98 -1.49 6.52 -21.87
C SER A 98 -2.03 7.54 -20.86
N PHE A 99 -3.20 7.30 -20.27
CA PHE A 99 -3.83 8.18 -19.27
C PHE A 99 -3.46 7.83 -17.82
N ALA A 100 -2.72 6.73 -17.60
CA ALA A 100 -2.35 6.24 -16.28
C ALA A 100 -1.55 7.25 -15.42
N PRO A 101 -0.70 8.14 -15.99
CA PRO A 101 -0.04 9.21 -15.23
C PRO A 101 -0.98 10.17 -14.51
N VAL A 102 -2.14 10.45 -15.12
CA VAL A 102 -3.13 11.42 -14.63
C VAL A 102 -4.17 10.74 -13.75
N THR A 103 -4.60 9.55 -14.13
CA THR A 103 -5.72 8.85 -13.50
C THR A 103 -5.30 7.96 -12.34
N HIS A 104 -4.14 7.30 -12.46
CA HIS A 104 -3.69 6.27 -11.52
C HIS A 104 -2.30 6.59 -10.91
N GLY A 105 -1.74 7.77 -11.20
CA GLY A 105 -0.44 8.21 -10.69
C GLY A 105 0.77 7.45 -11.27
N LEU A 106 0.58 6.68 -12.33
CA LEU A 106 1.63 5.84 -12.92
C LEU A 106 2.44 6.66 -13.94
N GLN A 107 3.48 7.35 -13.47
CA GLN A 107 4.25 8.27 -14.31
C GLN A 107 5.56 7.64 -14.79
N GLU A 108 5.95 7.94 -16.04
CA GLU A 108 7.19 7.43 -16.65
C GLU A 108 8.44 7.84 -15.86
N LYS A 109 8.47 9.05 -15.29
CA LYS A 109 9.57 9.50 -14.41
C LYS A 109 9.77 8.63 -13.16
N HIS A 110 8.78 7.81 -12.79
CA HIS A 110 8.85 6.85 -11.69
C HIS A 110 9.11 5.41 -12.18
N GLY A 111 9.44 5.21 -13.45
CA GLY A 111 9.80 3.92 -14.03
C GLY A 111 8.62 3.08 -14.53
N TRP A 112 7.43 3.68 -14.69
CA TRP A 112 6.28 2.99 -15.26
C TRP A 112 6.35 2.94 -16.79
N ASN A 113 6.20 1.73 -17.35
CA ASN A 113 6.14 1.53 -18.79
C ASN A 113 4.76 1.90 -19.32
N LEU A 114 4.69 2.99 -20.09
CA LEU A 114 3.45 3.50 -20.66
C LEU A 114 3.33 3.14 -22.14
N SER A 115 2.11 2.84 -22.56
CA SER A 115 1.73 2.72 -23.96
C SER A 115 1.31 4.08 -24.51
N THR A 116 1.47 4.27 -25.82
CA THR A 116 0.90 5.42 -26.54
C THR A 116 -0.61 5.28 -26.71
N GLU A 117 -1.13 4.05 -26.61
CA GLU A 117 -2.54 3.75 -26.82
C GLU A 117 -3.40 4.07 -25.59
N ALA A 118 -4.61 4.56 -25.85
CA ALA A 118 -5.60 4.90 -24.83
C ALA A 118 -6.00 3.70 -23.96
N GLY A 119 -6.03 2.50 -24.54
CA GLY A 119 -6.32 1.25 -23.82
C GLY A 119 -5.10 0.61 -23.17
N GLY A 120 -3.89 1.11 -23.46
CA GLY A 120 -2.66 0.38 -23.20
C GLY A 120 -2.72 -1.05 -23.75
N ASP A 121 -2.07 -1.96 -23.05
CA ASP A 121 -2.05 -3.38 -23.44
C ASP A 121 -3.20 -4.19 -22.81
N TYR A 122 -4.25 -3.52 -22.32
CA TYR A 122 -5.39 -4.17 -21.64
C TYR A 122 -6.03 -5.28 -22.48
N PHE A 123 -6.22 -5.05 -23.78
CA PHE A 123 -6.82 -6.06 -24.67
C PHE A 123 -5.87 -7.21 -24.97
N ILE A 124 -4.56 -6.93 -25.04
CA ILE A 124 -3.52 -7.94 -25.28
C ILE A 124 -3.32 -8.80 -24.01
N ALA A 125 -3.53 -8.22 -22.83
CA ALA A 125 -3.50 -8.95 -21.56
C ALA A 125 -4.57 -10.05 -21.46
N ALA A 126 -5.52 -10.14 -22.39
CA ALA A 126 -6.43 -11.28 -22.50
C ALA A 126 -5.71 -12.61 -22.73
N GLU A 127 -4.52 -12.57 -23.34
CA GLU A 127 -3.68 -13.74 -23.61
C GLU A 127 -2.99 -14.26 -22.33
N ASP A 128 -2.79 -13.39 -21.34
CA ASP A 128 -2.06 -13.73 -20.13
C ASP A 128 -2.91 -14.66 -19.24
N LYS A 129 -2.33 -15.80 -18.89
CA LYS A 129 -2.94 -16.80 -18.00
C LYS A 129 -2.36 -16.68 -16.60
N ASN A 130 -3.15 -17.10 -15.63
CA ASN A 130 -2.68 -17.20 -14.26
C ASN A 130 -1.60 -18.29 -14.17
N PRO A 131 -0.36 -17.95 -13.77
CA PRO A 131 0.72 -18.93 -13.67
C PRO A 131 0.58 -19.86 -12.45
N ILE A 132 -0.35 -19.56 -11.53
CA ILE A 132 -0.65 -20.42 -10.39
C ILE A 132 -1.71 -21.41 -10.83
N GLU A 133 -1.33 -22.67 -11.03
CA GLU A 133 -2.27 -23.74 -11.31
C GLU A 133 -2.96 -24.20 -10.01
N LEU A 134 -4.28 -24.37 -10.07
CA LEU A 134 -5.04 -24.89 -8.92
C LEU A 134 -4.94 -26.41 -8.90
N THR A 135 -4.36 -26.95 -7.84
CA THR A 135 -4.28 -28.39 -7.57
C THR A 135 -5.07 -28.71 -6.31
N SER A 136 -5.45 -29.98 -6.12
CA SER A 136 -6.15 -30.41 -4.89
C SER A 136 -5.37 -30.11 -3.61
N ASP A 137 -4.04 -30.01 -3.71
CA ASP A 137 -3.15 -29.74 -2.58
C ASP A 137 -3.08 -28.25 -2.23
N ASN A 138 -3.11 -27.35 -3.23
CA ASN A 138 -2.91 -25.91 -3.00
C ASN A 138 -4.22 -25.09 -2.96
N GLU A 139 -5.32 -25.60 -3.51
CA GLU A 139 -6.55 -24.85 -3.77
C GLU A 139 -7.12 -24.19 -2.52
N LYS A 140 -7.12 -24.93 -1.40
CA LYS A 140 -7.66 -24.44 -0.13
C LYS A 140 -6.87 -23.22 0.38
N ASP A 141 -5.55 -23.27 0.30
CA ASP A 141 -4.68 -22.20 0.76
C ASP A 141 -4.74 -20.99 -0.17
N ILE A 142 -4.78 -21.21 -1.49
CA ILE A 142 -4.95 -20.15 -2.49
C ILE A 142 -6.27 -19.41 -2.28
N PHE A 143 -7.39 -20.12 -2.12
CA PHE A 143 -8.68 -19.44 -1.89
C PHE A 143 -8.76 -18.76 -0.53
N LYS A 144 -8.16 -19.34 0.51
CA LYS A 144 -8.08 -18.69 1.82
C LYS A 144 -7.30 -17.38 1.73
N LYS A 145 -6.09 -17.41 1.16
CA LYS A 145 -5.24 -16.23 1.02
C LYS A 145 -5.83 -15.20 0.07
N GLY A 146 -6.42 -15.65 -1.04
CA GLY A 146 -7.09 -14.78 -2.00
C GLY A 146 -8.28 -14.04 -1.38
N LYS A 147 -9.08 -14.72 -0.54
CA LYS A 147 -10.16 -14.10 0.22
C LYS A 147 -9.64 -13.06 1.20
N GLU A 148 -8.58 -13.36 1.95
CA GLU A 148 -7.97 -12.41 2.89
C GLU A 148 -7.49 -11.14 2.17
N LEU A 149 -6.72 -11.31 1.10
CA LEU A 149 -6.21 -10.19 0.30
C LEU A 149 -7.33 -9.37 -0.33
N PHE A 150 -8.37 -10.02 -0.85
CA PHE A 150 -9.54 -9.37 -1.42
C PHE A 150 -10.33 -8.57 -0.38
N ASN A 151 -10.53 -9.14 0.82
CA ASN A 151 -11.23 -8.44 1.89
C ASN A 151 -10.48 -7.19 2.36
N ILE A 152 -9.14 -7.23 2.40
CA ILE A 152 -8.31 -6.09 2.78
C ILE A 152 -8.33 -5.01 1.69
N ASN A 153 -8.17 -5.40 0.42
CA ASN A 153 -7.84 -4.45 -0.65
C ASN A 153 -8.97 -4.16 -1.64
N CYS A 154 -10.06 -4.94 -1.67
CA CYS A 154 -11.06 -4.86 -2.74
C CYS A 154 -12.50 -4.77 -2.22
N ALA A 155 -12.84 -5.46 -1.13
CA ALA A 155 -14.21 -5.59 -0.65
C ALA A 155 -14.86 -4.25 -0.22
N HIS A 156 -14.06 -3.26 0.15
CA HIS A 156 -14.57 -1.93 0.51
C HIS A 156 -15.32 -1.23 -0.63
N CYS A 157 -15.00 -1.56 -1.89
CA CYS A 157 -15.71 -1.10 -3.09
C CYS A 157 -16.53 -2.23 -3.74
N HIS A 158 -15.95 -3.42 -3.92
CA HIS A 158 -16.59 -4.53 -4.64
C HIS A 158 -17.58 -5.35 -3.82
N GLY A 159 -17.61 -5.16 -2.49
CA GLY A 159 -18.38 -5.99 -1.57
C GLY A 159 -17.71 -7.35 -1.34
N GLU A 160 -17.93 -7.97 -0.17
CA GLU A 160 -17.36 -9.30 0.15
C GLU A 160 -17.85 -10.40 -0.81
N LYS A 161 -19.02 -10.19 -1.44
CA LYS A 161 -19.61 -11.11 -2.42
C LYS A 161 -19.22 -10.78 -3.87
N GLY A 162 -18.50 -9.68 -4.10
CA GLY A 162 -18.16 -9.21 -5.44
C GLY A 162 -19.36 -8.67 -6.24
N ASP A 163 -20.44 -8.27 -5.57
CA ASP A 163 -21.69 -7.78 -6.16
C ASP A 163 -21.68 -6.28 -6.46
N GLY A 164 -20.54 -5.60 -6.24
CA GLY A 164 -20.38 -4.17 -6.46
C GLY A 164 -21.05 -3.31 -5.38
N LYS A 165 -21.41 -3.90 -4.23
CA LYS A 165 -22.09 -3.22 -3.11
C LYS A 165 -21.19 -3.13 -1.87
N GLY A 166 -19.95 -2.69 -2.07
CA GLY A 166 -19.06 -2.38 -0.94
C GLY A 166 -19.52 -1.13 -0.17
N PRO A 167 -19.08 -0.96 1.08
CA PRO A 167 -19.39 0.22 1.90
C PRO A 167 -19.17 1.58 1.21
N MET A 168 -18.15 1.69 0.34
CA MET A 168 -17.87 2.92 -0.42
C MET A 168 -18.89 3.22 -1.52
N VAL A 169 -19.54 2.17 -2.05
CA VAL A 169 -20.62 2.31 -3.04
C VAL A 169 -21.93 2.60 -2.32
N GLU A 170 -22.19 1.92 -1.20
CA GLU A 170 -23.38 2.15 -0.38
C GLU A 170 -23.42 3.56 0.22
N SER A 171 -22.26 4.15 0.50
CA SER A 171 -22.17 5.55 0.94
C SER A 171 -22.45 6.56 -0.17
N GLY A 172 -22.51 6.14 -1.44
CA GLY A 172 -22.68 6.99 -2.62
C GLY A 172 -21.41 7.75 -3.05
N ALA A 173 -20.25 7.47 -2.45
CA ALA A 173 -18.99 8.12 -2.81
C ALA A 173 -18.47 7.65 -4.18
N TYR A 174 -18.75 6.39 -4.54
CA TYR A 174 -18.37 5.80 -5.82
C TYR A 174 -19.58 5.15 -6.51
N LEU A 175 -19.59 5.21 -7.83
CA LEU A 175 -20.61 4.61 -8.69
C LEU A 175 -19.95 3.75 -9.77
N GLY A 176 -20.70 2.79 -10.31
CA GLY A 176 -20.25 2.00 -11.45
C GLY A 176 -19.26 0.88 -11.13
N VAL A 177 -19.18 0.44 -9.86
CA VAL A 177 -18.44 -0.77 -9.50
C VAL A 177 -19.20 -1.99 -10.04
N PRO A 178 -18.57 -2.87 -10.84
CA PRO A 178 -19.27 -3.98 -11.48
C PRO A 178 -19.57 -5.11 -10.49
N ASP A 179 -20.70 -5.78 -10.71
CA ASP A 179 -20.98 -7.12 -10.18
C ASP A 179 -20.20 -8.15 -11.01
N PHE A 180 -19.33 -8.92 -10.34
CA PHE A 180 -18.50 -9.92 -10.99
C PHE A 180 -19.30 -11.01 -11.69
N LYS A 181 -20.53 -11.32 -11.23
CA LYS A 181 -21.39 -12.31 -11.89
C LYS A 181 -21.80 -11.90 -13.31
N ASN A 182 -21.72 -10.61 -13.65
CA ASN A 182 -21.97 -10.10 -14.99
C ASN A 182 -20.73 -10.14 -15.91
N LEU A 183 -19.55 -10.51 -15.38
CA LEU A 183 -18.27 -10.44 -16.09
C LEU A 183 -17.69 -11.83 -16.43
N LYS A 184 -18.53 -12.87 -16.58
CA LYS A 184 -18.11 -14.28 -16.73
C LYS A 184 -17.07 -14.55 -17.82
N ASN A 185 -17.10 -13.77 -18.90
CA ASN A 185 -16.22 -13.95 -20.06
C ASN A 185 -14.93 -13.09 -19.99
N LEU A 186 -14.65 -12.44 -18.87
CA LEU A 186 -13.48 -11.58 -18.73
C LEU A 186 -12.20 -12.45 -18.51
N PRO A 187 -11.19 -12.38 -19.38
CA PRO A 187 -9.97 -13.20 -19.22
C PRO A 187 -9.18 -12.84 -17.96
N ASP A 188 -8.50 -13.82 -17.37
CA ASP A 188 -7.73 -13.67 -16.13
C ASP A 188 -6.67 -12.57 -16.20
N GLY A 189 -5.92 -12.49 -17.30
CA GLY A 189 -4.92 -11.43 -17.47
C GLY A 189 -5.51 -10.01 -17.58
N GLN A 190 -6.77 -9.85 -18.01
CA GLN A 190 -7.45 -8.55 -17.95
C GLN A 190 -7.86 -8.17 -16.52
N VAL A 191 -8.22 -9.17 -15.70
CA VAL A 191 -8.45 -8.96 -14.26
C VAL A 191 -7.14 -8.55 -13.60
N PHE A 192 -6.04 -9.28 -13.86
CA PHE A 192 -4.72 -8.95 -13.37
C PHE A 192 -4.29 -7.52 -13.78
N TYR A 193 -4.42 -7.17 -15.06
CA TYR A 193 -4.09 -5.83 -15.57
C TYR A 193 -4.88 -4.75 -14.84
N SER A 194 -6.19 -4.96 -14.65
CA SER A 194 -7.06 -4.00 -13.96
C SER A 194 -6.64 -3.78 -12.51
N ILE A 195 -6.16 -4.81 -11.83
CA ILE A 195 -5.63 -4.69 -10.46
C ILE A 195 -4.26 -4.01 -10.49
N TYR A 196 -3.36 -4.46 -11.36
CA TYR A 196 -1.97 -3.99 -11.40
C TYR A 196 -1.88 -2.50 -11.79
N TYR A 197 -2.51 -2.09 -12.88
CA TYR A 197 -2.46 -0.72 -13.40
C TYR A 197 -3.66 0.15 -13.04
N GLY A 198 -4.74 -0.44 -12.53
CA GLY A 198 -6.00 0.26 -12.32
C GLY A 198 -6.85 0.34 -13.60
N LYS A 199 -8.14 0.63 -13.42
CA LYS A 199 -9.10 0.76 -14.52
C LYS A 199 -10.26 1.68 -14.15
N GLY A 200 -10.48 2.70 -14.98
CA GLY A 200 -11.55 3.68 -14.76
C GLY A 200 -11.32 4.44 -13.45
N MET A 201 -12.22 4.27 -12.48
CA MET A 201 -12.11 4.88 -11.15
C MET A 201 -11.31 4.02 -10.15
N MET A 202 -10.96 2.79 -10.51
CA MET A 202 -10.19 1.89 -9.65
C MET A 202 -8.70 2.20 -9.76
N GLY A 203 -8.09 2.65 -8.66
CA GLY A 203 -6.65 2.93 -8.55
C GLY A 203 -5.74 1.72 -8.87
N ALA A 204 -4.47 1.98 -9.15
CA ALA A 204 -3.46 0.94 -9.34
C ALA A 204 -3.09 0.28 -8.00
N HIS A 205 -3.09 -1.05 -7.95
CA HIS A 205 -2.74 -1.82 -6.75
C HIS A 205 -1.34 -2.45 -6.81
N ALA A 206 -0.59 -2.28 -7.91
CA ALA A 206 0.80 -2.74 -7.98
C ALA A 206 1.72 -2.22 -6.85
N PRO A 207 1.53 -1.01 -6.28
CA PRO A 207 2.28 -0.58 -5.10
C PRO A 207 1.86 -1.27 -3.79
N LEU A 208 0.69 -1.91 -3.75
CA LEU A 208 0.11 -2.51 -2.54
C LEU A 208 0.27 -4.03 -2.50
N LEU A 209 0.18 -4.68 -3.67
CA LEU A 209 0.21 -6.14 -3.82
C LEU A 209 1.29 -6.55 -4.80
N ASN A 210 2.02 -7.61 -4.47
CA ASN A 210 2.95 -8.22 -5.41
C ASN A 210 2.20 -9.06 -6.46
N LYS A 211 2.87 -9.41 -7.57
CA LYS A 211 2.23 -10.12 -8.69
C LYS A 211 1.64 -11.48 -8.28
N LYS A 212 2.31 -12.24 -7.40
CA LYS A 212 1.82 -13.53 -6.91
C LYS A 212 0.54 -13.36 -6.10
N GLU A 213 0.46 -12.32 -5.28
CA GLU A 213 -0.73 -11.95 -4.52
C GLU A 213 -1.88 -11.53 -5.44
N ILE A 214 -1.60 -10.73 -6.47
CA ILE A 214 -2.63 -10.33 -7.44
C ILE A 214 -3.19 -11.57 -8.16
N TRP A 215 -2.35 -12.49 -8.64
CA TRP A 215 -2.81 -13.76 -9.24
C TRP A 215 -3.60 -14.63 -8.26
N THR A 216 -3.23 -14.63 -6.99
CA THR A 216 -3.99 -15.31 -5.92
C THR A 216 -5.38 -14.68 -5.74
N VAL A 217 -5.48 -13.35 -5.79
CA VAL A 217 -6.75 -12.62 -5.76
C VAL A 217 -7.59 -12.90 -7.01
N VAL A 218 -6.97 -13.03 -8.19
CA VAL A 218 -7.67 -13.39 -9.45
C VAL A 218 -8.40 -14.73 -9.30
N HIS A 219 -7.79 -15.75 -8.69
CA HIS A 219 -8.51 -17.00 -8.38
C HIS A 219 -9.74 -16.78 -7.50
N HIS A 220 -9.61 -15.93 -6.47
CA HIS A 220 -10.74 -15.62 -5.60
C HIS A 220 -11.87 -14.88 -6.34
N ILE A 221 -11.53 -13.91 -7.19
CA ILE A 221 -12.50 -13.20 -8.04
C ILE A 221 -13.19 -14.19 -8.98
N ASN A 222 -12.44 -15.11 -9.59
CA ASN A 222 -13.00 -16.15 -10.45
C ASN A 222 -13.98 -17.05 -9.70
N LYS A 223 -13.70 -17.38 -8.44
CA LYS A 223 -14.65 -18.11 -7.56
C LYS A 223 -15.92 -17.33 -7.24
N LEU A 224 -15.85 -16.00 -7.15
CA LEU A 224 -17.05 -15.16 -6.95
C LEU A 224 -17.87 -15.00 -8.24
N ARG A 225 -17.19 -15.05 -9.38
CA ARG A 225 -17.76 -14.84 -10.72
C ARG A 225 -18.40 -16.09 -11.32
N LEU A 226 -17.75 -17.24 -11.13
CA LEU A 226 -18.08 -18.52 -11.74
C LEU A 226 -18.46 -19.49 -10.63
N ASP A 227 -19.69 -20.03 -10.69
CA ASP A 227 -20.23 -20.89 -9.63
C ASP A 227 -19.43 -22.21 -9.47
N ASP A 228 -18.77 -22.67 -10.54
CA ASP A 228 -18.11 -23.98 -10.63
C ASP A 228 -16.56 -23.90 -10.64
N TYR A 229 -15.98 -22.77 -10.23
CA TYR A 229 -14.53 -22.55 -10.33
C TYR A 229 -13.74 -23.21 -9.19
N GLY A 230 -12.79 -24.07 -9.56
CA GLY A 230 -11.91 -24.82 -8.67
C GLY A 230 -10.89 -25.68 -9.43
N ALA A 231 -10.15 -26.53 -8.70
CA ALA A 231 -9.06 -27.34 -9.24
C ALA A 231 -9.45 -28.23 -10.45
N GLY A 232 -10.74 -28.59 -10.61
CA GLY A 232 -11.24 -29.39 -11.74
C GLY A 232 -11.76 -28.59 -12.95
N SER A 233 -11.71 -27.26 -12.91
CA SER A 233 -12.26 -26.36 -13.95
C SER A 233 -11.21 -25.79 -14.92
N VAL A 234 -9.93 -26.08 -14.67
CA VAL A 234 -8.82 -25.64 -15.53
C VAL A 234 -8.68 -26.65 -16.66
N GLN A 235 -9.19 -26.33 -17.85
CA GLN A 235 -8.95 -27.16 -19.03
C GLN A 235 -7.46 -27.12 -19.40
N GLU A 236 -6.91 -28.32 -19.52
CA GLU A 236 -5.57 -28.65 -19.97
C GLU A 236 -5.45 -28.31 -21.47
N GLU A 237 -4.97 -27.11 -21.81
CA GLU A 237 -4.41 -26.83 -23.13
C GLU A 237 -2.94 -26.42 -22.96
N VAL A 238 -2.09 -27.24 -23.58
CA VAL A 238 -0.63 -27.23 -23.51
C VAL A 238 -0.08 -25.82 -23.73
N VAL A 239 0.59 -25.31 -22.70
CA VAL A 239 1.28 -24.02 -22.68
C VAL A 239 2.56 -24.11 -23.51
N SER A 240 2.73 -23.22 -24.50
CA SER A 240 4.05 -22.89 -25.00
C SER A 240 4.67 -21.85 -24.07
N ASP A 241 5.69 -22.31 -23.36
CA ASP A 241 6.55 -21.61 -22.40
C ASP A 241 6.76 -20.10 -22.63
N SER A 242 6.50 -19.32 -21.58
CA SER A 242 7.11 -18.00 -21.35
C SER A 242 7.37 -17.82 -19.85
N SER A 243 8.06 -18.78 -19.23
CA SER A 243 9.08 -18.61 -18.19
C SER A 243 9.27 -19.96 -17.49
N THR A 244 10.16 -20.75 -18.06
CA THR A 244 10.66 -22.02 -17.55
C THR A 244 11.11 -21.87 -16.09
N VAL A 245 10.33 -22.46 -15.20
CA VAL A 245 10.83 -23.05 -13.96
C VAL A 245 10.96 -24.54 -14.26
N GLU A 246 12.16 -24.97 -14.63
CA GLU A 246 12.53 -26.39 -14.55
C GLU A 246 13.86 -26.50 -13.80
N GLU A 247 13.81 -27.27 -12.71
CA GLU A 247 14.96 -27.82 -12.02
C GLU A 247 15.70 -28.79 -12.96
N ALA A 248 17.00 -28.61 -13.13
CA ALA A 248 17.87 -29.63 -13.72
C ALA A 248 19.26 -29.60 -13.07
N ASN A 249 19.63 -30.75 -12.49
CA ASN A 249 20.93 -31.23 -11.98
C ASN A 249 22.16 -30.33 -12.08
#